data_AF-A0A9D6XFC2-F1
#
_entry.id   AF-A0A9D6XFC2-F1
#
_cell.length_a   1.000
_cell.length_b   1.000
_cell.length_c   1.000
_cell.angle_alpha   90.00
_cell.angle_beta   90.00
_cell.angle_gamma   90.00
#
_symmetry.space_group_name_H-M   'P 1'
#
loop_
_entity.id
_entity.type
_entity.pdbx_description
1 polymer ?
#
loop_
_entity_poly.entity_id
_entity_poly.type
_entity_poly.pdbx_seq_one_letter_code
_entity_poly.pdbx_strand_id
1 'polypeptide(L)'
;MSEEAVRQRKDQVWERSAFRKMVQVDEYWGQVLSPRGELLLENACYSIAGGRLISEVESSPYATIRWPGVSFSPLPHLLRYGGRGFLQGITSVWESMNNLMCLHEDALKWQVNPTREVNIDALDDPADVEDWPGKKIITRDTVNGQQAVRVTKRPDVTGSVLANMQFYNGLFQEGSLVPDVVRGLPGLRKEVTAREASQSLDQSIAPYSMVGQNFEEGAGHCIVAAYETLLAFADYADLADLMGDAFLAKAGVVEGADGRPENLPELSGAFHVSGMGSLMKDAETLRTLTEIVIPLSGNPRFAPFIRPGQVLKSIEVRTNLSDEDVFVSPETAKEIDDAQLASILAPLAAQATAAMEGNVEGNGSGPGNGQAQ
;
A
#
# COMPACT_ATOMS: atom_id res chain seq x y z
N MET A 1 -33.54 -24.52 21.66
CA MET A 1 -32.59 -23.39 21.87
C MET A 1 -33.26 -22.13 21.37
N SER A 2 -33.33 -21.06 22.16
CA SER A 2 -33.92 -19.79 21.73
C SER A 2 -33.03 -19.12 20.67
N GLU A 3 -33.61 -18.38 19.73
CA GLU A 3 -32.85 -17.57 18.77
C GLU A 3 -31.86 -16.63 19.46
N GLU A 4 -32.23 -16.14 20.65
CA GLU A 4 -31.38 -15.28 21.48
C GLU A 4 -30.08 -15.97 21.90
N ALA A 5 -30.11 -17.27 22.23
CA ALA A 5 -28.91 -18.03 22.60
C ALA A 5 -27.99 -18.30 21.39
N VAL A 6 -28.55 -18.43 20.19
CA VAL A 6 -27.78 -18.60 18.94
C VAL A 6 -27.13 -17.29 18.50
N ARG A 7 -27.80 -16.15 18.75
CA ARG A 7 -27.32 -14.81 18.38
C ARG A 7 -26.30 -14.25 19.39
N GLN A 8 -26.43 -14.56 20.69
CA GLN A 8 -25.39 -14.26 21.69
C GLN A 8 -24.06 -14.94 21.40
N ARG A 9 -24.07 -16.17 20.86
CA ARG A 9 -22.85 -16.86 20.41
C ARG A 9 -22.14 -16.17 19.23
N LYS A 10 -22.77 -15.19 18.58
CA LYS A 10 -22.20 -14.41 17.47
C LYS A 10 -21.65 -13.05 17.92
N ASP A 11 -21.45 -12.84 19.23
CA ASP A 11 -20.93 -11.58 19.81
C ASP A 11 -21.67 -10.31 19.37
N GLN A 12 -22.98 -10.42 19.12
CA GLN A 12 -23.82 -9.24 18.92
C GLN A 12 -24.24 -8.69 20.29
N VAL A 13 -23.52 -7.67 20.77
CA VAL A 13 -23.86 -6.95 22.00
C VAL A 13 -25.05 -6.02 21.74
N TRP A 14 -26.18 -6.29 22.42
CA TRP A 14 -27.34 -5.41 22.40
C TRP A 14 -27.45 -4.68 23.73
N GLU A 15 -27.09 -3.39 23.77
CA GLU A 15 -27.53 -2.52 24.86
C GLU A 15 -29.00 -2.17 24.63
N ARG A 16 -29.90 -2.73 25.46
CA ARG A 16 -31.31 -2.33 25.45
C ARG A 16 -31.44 -0.99 26.20
N SER A 17 -31.44 0.11 25.46
CA SER A 17 -31.95 1.40 25.96
C SER A 17 -33.38 1.21 26.49
N ALA A 18 -33.62 1.57 27.75
CA ALA A 18 -34.95 1.50 28.37
C ALA A 18 -35.98 2.45 27.72
N PHE A 19 -35.51 3.44 26.96
CA PHE A 19 -36.34 4.52 26.41
C PHE A 19 -36.75 4.30 24.95
N ARG A 20 -36.07 3.43 24.18
CA ARG A 20 -36.40 3.16 22.77
C ARG A 20 -36.23 1.70 22.41
N LYS A 21 -37.29 1.10 21.85
CA LYS A 21 -37.22 -0.25 21.27
C LYS A 21 -36.34 -0.19 20.02
N MET A 22 -35.18 -0.84 20.07
CA MET A 22 -34.38 -1.07 18.87
C MET A 22 -34.92 -2.31 18.13
N VAL A 23 -35.18 -2.16 16.85
CA VAL A 23 -35.64 -3.23 15.97
C VAL A 23 -34.58 -3.43 14.90
N GLN A 24 -34.11 -4.66 14.75
CA GLN A 24 -33.22 -5.02 13.64
C GLN A 24 -34.04 -5.00 12.35
N VAL A 25 -33.61 -4.16 11.40
CA VAL A 25 -34.12 -4.13 10.04
C VAL A 25 -33.03 -4.71 9.16
N ASP A 26 -33.35 -5.81 8.47
CA ASP A 26 -32.47 -6.43 7.49
C ASP A 26 -32.94 -6.01 6.10
N GLU A 27 -32.06 -5.37 5.34
CA GLU A 27 -32.31 -5.00 3.96
C GLU A 27 -31.67 -6.03 3.04
N TYR A 28 -32.46 -6.57 2.13
CA TYR A 28 -32.01 -7.55 1.16
C TYR A 28 -31.90 -6.91 -0.23
N TRP A 29 -30.76 -7.14 -0.87
CA TRP A 29 -30.47 -6.71 -2.23
C TRP A 29 -29.95 -7.91 -3.03
N GLY A 30 -30.66 -8.33 -4.07
CA GLY A 30 -30.19 -9.41 -4.95
C GLY A 30 -31.29 -10.22 -5.61
N GLN A 31 -30.94 -11.46 -5.99
CA GLN A 31 -31.79 -12.36 -6.76
C GLN A 31 -32.80 -13.06 -5.85
N VAL A 32 -34.09 -12.93 -6.17
CA VAL A 32 -35.15 -13.65 -5.48
C VAL A 32 -35.48 -14.92 -6.24
N LEU A 33 -35.30 -16.06 -5.57
CA LEU A 33 -35.56 -17.38 -6.14
C LEU A 33 -36.88 -17.93 -5.61
N SER A 34 -37.61 -18.62 -6.49
CA SER A 34 -38.73 -19.49 -6.15
C SER A 34 -38.24 -20.65 -5.27
N PRO A 35 -39.12 -21.29 -4.46
CA PRO A 35 -38.77 -22.51 -3.73
C PRO A 35 -38.23 -23.65 -4.60
N ARG A 36 -38.48 -23.61 -5.91
CA ARG A 36 -37.95 -24.57 -6.91
C ARG A 36 -36.57 -24.20 -7.48
N GLY A 37 -36.02 -23.05 -7.09
CA GLY A 37 -34.77 -22.50 -7.62
C GLY A 37 -34.92 -21.70 -8.91
N GLU A 38 -36.15 -21.48 -9.40
CA GLU A 38 -36.40 -20.60 -10.56
C GLU A 38 -36.23 -19.14 -10.17
N LEU A 39 -35.59 -18.34 -11.04
CA LEU A 39 -35.36 -16.92 -10.79
C LEU A 39 -36.66 -16.13 -11.01
N LEU A 40 -37.17 -15.50 -9.95
CA LEU A 40 -38.39 -14.69 -10.00
C LEU A 40 -38.06 -13.24 -10.34
N LEU A 41 -37.07 -12.67 -9.64
CA LEU A 41 -36.57 -11.32 -9.85
C LEU A 41 -35.05 -11.37 -9.83
N GLU A 42 -34.43 -10.75 -10.82
CA GLU A 42 -32.98 -10.74 -10.97
C GLU A 42 -32.31 -9.76 -9.99
N ASN A 43 -32.86 -8.55 -9.88
CA ASN A 43 -32.40 -7.55 -8.94
C ASN A 43 -33.62 -7.06 -8.15
N ALA A 44 -33.79 -7.55 -6.92
CA ALA A 44 -34.85 -7.09 -6.04
C ALA A 44 -34.29 -6.45 -4.78
N CYS A 45 -35.05 -5.48 -4.25
CA CYS A 45 -34.84 -4.88 -2.96
C CYS A 45 -36.08 -5.08 -2.09
N TYR A 46 -35.88 -5.48 -0.82
CA TYR A 46 -36.92 -5.47 0.19
C TYR A 46 -36.33 -5.41 1.60
N SER A 47 -37.12 -4.96 2.57
CA SER A 47 -36.70 -4.88 3.97
C SER A 47 -37.55 -5.77 4.86
N ILE A 48 -36.90 -6.49 5.78
CA ILE A 48 -37.52 -7.35 6.78
C ILE A 48 -37.22 -6.80 8.18
N ALA A 49 -38.21 -6.81 9.08
CA ALA A 49 -37.95 -6.72 10.51
C ALA A 49 -38.75 -7.77 11.27
N GLY A 50 -38.10 -8.42 12.24
CA GLY A 50 -38.75 -9.42 13.10
C GLY A 50 -39.40 -10.57 12.31
N GLY A 51 -38.82 -10.93 11.15
CA GLY A 51 -39.34 -11.98 10.27
C GLY A 51 -40.57 -11.58 9.43
N ARG A 52 -40.94 -10.29 9.42
CA ARG A 52 -42.02 -9.75 8.59
C ARG A 52 -41.46 -8.76 7.58
N LEU A 53 -42.01 -8.83 6.37
CA LEU A 53 -41.74 -7.87 5.31
C LEU A 53 -42.32 -6.50 5.70
N ILE A 54 -41.50 -5.45 5.67
CA ILE A 54 -41.96 -4.07 5.90
C ILE A 54 -42.12 -3.32 4.58
N SER A 55 -41.19 -3.52 3.64
CA SER A 55 -41.23 -2.95 2.30
C SER A 55 -41.61 -4.02 1.29
N GLU A 56 -42.48 -3.71 0.35
CA GLU A 56 -42.80 -4.61 -0.76
C GLU A 56 -41.55 -4.97 -1.56
N VAL A 57 -41.59 -6.11 -2.24
CA VAL A 57 -40.48 -6.57 -3.07
C VAL A 57 -40.50 -5.77 -4.36
N GLU A 58 -39.56 -4.86 -4.49
CA GLU A 58 -39.42 -3.99 -5.66
C GLU A 58 -38.22 -4.42 -6.49
N SER A 59 -38.26 -4.13 -7.80
CA SER A 59 -37.07 -4.23 -8.63
C SER A 59 -36.08 -3.16 -8.21
N SER A 60 -34.81 -3.52 -8.13
CA SER A 60 -33.74 -2.55 -7.89
C SER A 60 -33.79 -1.44 -8.96
N PRO A 61 -33.62 -0.16 -8.59
CA PRO A 61 -33.56 0.94 -9.56
C PRO A 61 -32.25 0.95 -10.36
N TYR A 62 -31.26 0.16 -9.94
CA TYR A 62 -29.94 0.08 -10.55
C TYR A 62 -29.89 -0.88 -11.74
N ALA A 63 -29.16 -0.49 -12.78
CA ALA A 63 -29.07 -1.26 -14.01
C ALA A 63 -28.11 -2.46 -13.88
N THR A 64 -26.94 -2.27 -13.26
CA THR A 64 -25.93 -3.33 -13.13
C THR A 64 -25.52 -3.61 -11.69
N ILE A 65 -25.53 -2.62 -10.80
CA ILE A 65 -25.16 -2.86 -9.39
C ILE A 65 -26.30 -3.56 -8.65
N ARG A 66 -25.95 -4.56 -7.83
CA ARG A 66 -26.94 -5.31 -7.04
C ARG A 66 -27.44 -4.54 -5.83
N TRP A 67 -26.59 -3.69 -5.26
CA TRP A 67 -26.87 -2.88 -4.07
C TRP A 67 -26.11 -1.54 -4.19
N PRO A 68 -26.58 -0.47 -3.51
CA PRO A 68 -25.98 0.87 -3.63
C PRO A 68 -24.56 1.00 -3.08
N GLY A 69 -24.08 -0.01 -2.35
CA GLY A 69 -22.72 0.02 -1.82
C GLY A 69 -21.74 -0.75 -2.68
N VAL A 70 -20.47 -0.42 -2.45
CA VAL A 70 -19.36 -1.12 -3.07
C VAL A 70 -18.58 -1.83 -1.99
N SER A 71 -18.46 -3.14 -2.16
CA SER A 71 -17.56 -3.96 -1.35
C SER A 71 -16.30 -4.22 -2.17
N PHE A 72 -15.15 -3.89 -1.61
CA PHE A 72 -13.88 -4.39 -2.13
C PHE A 72 -13.01 -4.83 -0.95
N SER A 73 -12.04 -5.69 -1.22
CA SER A 73 -11.02 -6.07 -0.25
C SER A 73 -9.65 -5.84 -0.85
N PRO A 74 -8.74 -5.14 -0.16
CA PRO A 74 -7.37 -4.97 -0.62
C PRO A 74 -6.60 -6.31 -0.71
N LEU A 75 -7.04 -7.30 0.08
CA LEU A 75 -6.52 -8.67 0.06
C LEU A 75 -7.70 -9.63 -0.17
N PRO A 76 -8.02 -9.97 -1.42
CA PRO A 76 -9.11 -10.88 -1.74
C PRO A 76 -8.80 -12.30 -1.23
N HIS A 77 -9.85 -13.04 -0.88
CA HIS A 77 -9.74 -14.42 -0.42
C HIS A 77 -10.65 -15.30 -1.28
N LEU A 78 -10.09 -16.36 -1.88
CA LEU A 78 -10.80 -17.19 -2.86
C LEU A 78 -12.12 -17.78 -2.32
N LEU A 79 -12.17 -18.09 -1.02
CA LEU A 79 -13.32 -18.73 -0.38
C LEU A 79 -14.20 -17.79 0.47
N ARG A 80 -13.89 -16.48 0.54
CA ARG A 80 -14.59 -15.54 1.41
C ARG A 80 -14.84 -14.20 0.72
N TYR A 81 -16.08 -13.73 0.80
CA TYR A 81 -16.52 -12.45 0.23
C TYR A 81 -15.75 -11.23 0.78
N GLY A 82 -15.62 -11.10 2.11
CA GLY A 82 -14.95 -9.96 2.75
C GLY A 82 -13.42 -9.98 2.77
N GLY A 83 -12.78 -10.86 1.99
CA GLY A 83 -11.33 -11.00 1.93
C GLY A 83 -10.63 -11.25 3.28
N ARG A 84 -9.37 -10.83 3.38
CA ARG A 84 -8.52 -10.96 4.57
C ARG A 84 -8.15 -9.57 5.10
N GLY A 85 -8.22 -9.39 6.42
CA GLY A 85 -7.72 -8.16 7.04
C GLY A 85 -6.19 -8.13 7.04
N PHE A 86 -5.58 -6.95 6.92
CA PHE A 86 -4.11 -6.78 6.96
C PHE A 86 -3.50 -7.39 8.24
N LEU A 87 -4.12 -7.15 9.38
CA LEU A 87 -3.62 -7.61 10.68
C LEU A 87 -4.00 -9.07 10.99
N GLN A 88 -4.88 -9.69 10.21
CA GLN A 88 -5.41 -11.03 10.51
C GLN A 88 -4.32 -12.10 10.46
N GLY A 89 -3.25 -11.89 9.70
CA GLY A 89 -2.10 -12.81 9.64
C GLY A 89 -1.14 -12.71 10.81
N ILE A 90 -1.10 -11.57 11.49
CA ILE A 90 -0.12 -11.28 12.55
C ILE A 90 -0.73 -11.21 13.94
N THR A 91 -2.05 -11.42 14.07
CA THR A 91 -2.75 -11.29 15.36
C THR A 91 -2.18 -12.25 16.41
N SER A 92 -1.88 -13.50 16.03
CA SER A 92 -1.30 -14.49 16.95
C SER A 92 0.13 -14.13 17.39
N VAL A 93 0.93 -13.54 16.49
CA VAL A 93 2.28 -13.05 16.81
C VAL A 93 2.17 -11.87 17.78
N TRP A 94 1.26 -10.93 17.50
CA TRP A 94 1.02 -9.78 18.36
C TRP A 94 0.52 -10.18 19.75
N GLU A 95 -0.43 -11.11 19.85
CA GLU A 95 -0.87 -11.70 21.11
C GLU A 95 0.29 -12.36 21.87
N SER A 96 1.15 -13.10 21.18
CA SER A 96 2.34 -13.72 21.78
C SER A 96 3.33 -12.68 22.32
N MET A 97 3.56 -11.59 21.59
CA MET A 97 4.39 -10.46 22.04
C MET A 97 3.80 -9.80 23.29
N ASN A 98 2.50 -9.52 23.29
CA ASN A 98 1.82 -8.90 24.44
C ASN A 98 1.89 -9.81 25.67
N ASN A 99 1.64 -11.12 25.51
CA ASN A 99 1.71 -12.08 26.60
C ASN A 99 3.13 -12.20 27.16
N LEU A 100 4.14 -12.25 26.28
CA LEU A 100 5.54 -12.30 26.68
C LEU A 100 5.95 -11.05 27.47
N MET A 101 5.54 -9.86 26.99
CA MET A 101 5.82 -8.59 27.67
C MET A 101 5.10 -8.50 29.03
N CYS A 102 3.87 -8.97 29.14
CA CYS A 102 3.16 -9.01 30.42
C CYS A 102 3.88 -9.92 31.43
N LEU A 103 4.30 -11.12 31.01
CA LEU A 103 5.05 -12.04 31.86
C LEU A 103 6.41 -11.47 32.27
N HIS A 104 7.07 -10.75 31.36
CA HIS A 104 8.34 -10.11 31.64
C HIS A 104 8.20 -8.97 32.66
N GLU A 105 7.20 -8.11 32.48
CA GLU A 105 6.88 -7.03 33.41
C GLU A 105 6.57 -7.58 34.81
N ASP A 106 5.83 -8.68 34.89
CA ASP A 106 5.59 -9.36 36.16
C ASP A 106 6.88 -9.94 36.77
N ALA A 107 7.76 -10.53 35.96
CA ALA A 107 9.08 -10.98 36.43
C ALA A 107 9.93 -9.83 36.99
N LEU A 108 9.90 -8.65 36.35
CA LEU A 108 10.59 -7.46 36.84
C LEU A 108 10.01 -6.97 38.17
N LYS A 109 8.68 -7.00 38.35
CA LYS A 109 8.06 -6.67 39.65
C LYS A 109 8.57 -7.58 40.77
N TRP A 110 8.75 -8.87 40.50
CA TRP A 110 9.35 -9.83 41.46
C TRP A 110 10.84 -9.57 41.69
N GLN A 111 11.55 -8.94 40.77
CA GLN A 111 12.94 -8.55 40.97
C GLN A 111 13.06 -7.29 41.84
N VAL A 112 12.16 -6.32 41.65
CA VAL A 112 12.07 -5.10 42.47
C VAL A 112 11.58 -5.42 43.87
N ASN A 113 10.60 -6.32 44.01
CA ASN A 113 10.07 -6.78 45.29
C ASN A 113 10.20 -8.31 45.41
N PRO A 114 11.40 -8.82 45.74
CA PRO A 114 11.62 -10.26 45.76
C PRO A 114 10.97 -10.90 46.98
N THR A 115 10.42 -12.09 46.78
CA THR A 115 9.90 -12.92 47.86
C THR A 115 11.03 -13.25 48.84
N ARG A 116 10.73 -13.10 50.13
CA ARG A 116 11.66 -13.42 51.21
C ARG A 116 11.13 -14.59 52.02
N GLU A 117 12.02 -15.52 52.32
CA GLU A 117 11.79 -16.60 53.27
C GLU A 117 12.30 -16.13 54.63
N VAL A 118 11.41 -16.08 55.61
CA VAL A 118 11.75 -15.68 56.98
C VAL A 118 11.77 -16.92 57.86
N ASN A 119 12.91 -17.16 58.52
CA ASN A 119 13.03 -18.21 59.52
C ASN A 119 12.57 -17.65 60.87
N ILE A 120 11.39 -18.08 61.32
CA ILE A 120 10.73 -17.60 62.54
C ILE A 120 11.58 -17.86 63.79
N ASP A 121 12.32 -18.97 63.82
CA ASP A 121 13.14 -19.36 64.98
C ASP A 121 14.36 -18.46 65.19
N ALA A 122 14.77 -17.73 64.15
CA ALA A 122 15.90 -16.81 64.19
C ALA A 122 15.48 -15.36 64.52
N LEU A 123 14.17 -15.09 64.64
CA LEU A 123 13.64 -13.78 65.03
C LEU A 123 13.66 -13.60 66.54
N ASP A 124 13.77 -12.35 67.00
CA ASP A 124 13.60 -12.05 68.42
C ASP A 124 12.13 -12.10 68.86
N ASP A 125 11.22 -11.61 68.00
CA ASP A 125 9.78 -11.79 68.14
C ASP A 125 9.24 -12.70 67.02
N PRO A 126 8.74 -13.90 67.35
CA PRO A 126 8.13 -14.81 66.38
C PRO A 126 6.88 -14.25 65.68
N ALA A 127 6.23 -13.22 66.25
CA ALA A 127 5.06 -12.59 65.65
C ALA A 127 5.42 -11.53 64.59
N ASP A 128 6.68 -11.09 64.52
CA ASP A 128 7.13 -10.02 63.62
C ASP A 128 7.44 -10.53 62.20
N VAL A 129 6.43 -11.15 61.56
CA VAL A 129 6.57 -11.82 60.25
C VAL A 129 6.23 -10.88 59.08
N GLU A 130 5.57 -9.75 59.35
CA GLU A 130 5.19 -8.79 58.31
C GLU A 130 6.43 -8.09 57.72
N ASP A 131 6.49 -7.99 56.40
CA ASP A 131 7.59 -7.33 55.69
C ASP A 131 7.07 -6.15 54.87
N TRP A 132 7.73 -4.99 55.03
CA TRP A 132 7.52 -3.82 54.19
C TRP A 132 8.86 -3.15 53.88
N PRO A 133 8.97 -2.43 52.74
CA PRO A 133 10.22 -1.80 52.35
C PRO A 133 10.79 -0.90 53.45
N GLY A 134 12.03 -1.16 53.87
CA GLY A 134 12.74 -0.37 54.88
C GLY A 134 12.53 -0.81 56.35
N LYS A 135 11.70 -1.82 56.62
CA LYS A 135 11.57 -2.40 57.96
C LYS A 135 12.89 -3.03 58.40
N LYS A 136 13.32 -2.74 59.63
CA LYS A 136 14.45 -3.43 60.27
C LYS A 136 13.91 -4.66 60.99
N ILE A 137 14.43 -5.83 60.62
CA ILE A 137 14.07 -7.10 61.26
C ILE A 137 15.10 -7.36 62.36
N ILE A 138 14.63 -7.57 63.59
CA ILE A 138 15.49 -7.83 64.74
C ILE A 138 15.74 -9.33 64.83
N THR A 139 17.00 -9.72 64.69
CA THR A 139 17.42 -11.13 64.63
C THR A 139 18.16 -11.52 65.90
N ARG A 140 17.93 -12.75 66.37
CA ARG A 140 18.75 -13.35 67.43
C ARG A 140 20.07 -13.85 66.84
N ASP A 141 21.12 -13.79 67.65
CA ASP A 141 22.43 -14.29 67.25
C ASP A 141 22.37 -15.82 67.18
N THR A 142 22.33 -16.38 65.96
CA THR A 142 22.20 -17.82 65.76
C THR A 142 23.58 -18.47 65.76
N VAL A 143 23.73 -19.55 66.54
CA VAL A 143 25.01 -20.27 66.75
C VAL A 143 25.64 -20.79 65.44
N ASN A 144 24.85 -20.94 64.37
CA ASN A 144 25.27 -21.48 63.08
C ASN A 144 25.27 -20.45 61.93
N GLY A 145 25.15 -19.15 62.22
CA GLY A 145 25.23 -18.09 61.19
C GLY A 145 24.16 -18.21 60.08
N GLN A 146 23.03 -18.83 60.38
CA GLN A 146 21.93 -18.93 59.42
C GLN A 146 21.24 -17.56 59.29
N GLN A 147 21.05 -17.12 58.04
CA GLN A 147 20.36 -15.86 57.77
C GLN A 147 18.89 -15.99 58.17
N ALA A 148 18.42 -15.12 59.07
CA ALA A 148 17.02 -15.09 59.49
C ALA A 148 16.06 -14.74 58.34
N VAL A 149 16.56 -14.00 57.35
CA VAL A 149 15.80 -13.59 56.16
C VAL A 149 16.63 -13.93 54.93
N ARG A 150 16.07 -14.76 54.05
CA ARG A 150 16.68 -15.15 52.78
C ARG A 150 15.85 -14.62 51.63
N VAL A 151 16.49 -13.95 50.68
CA VAL A 151 15.82 -13.54 49.45
C VAL A 151 15.82 -14.71 48.46
N THR A 152 14.65 -15.11 47.98
CA THR A 152 14.54 -16.12 46.91
C THR A 152 15.01 -15.47 45.60
N LYS A 153 16.24 -15.79 45.18
CA LYS A 153 16.80 -15.28 43.94
C LYS A 153 16.15 -15.96 42.75
N ARG A 154 15.50 -15.19 41.88
CA ARG A 154 15.09 -15.65 40.55
C ARG A 154 16.15 -15.26 39.53
N PRO A 155 16.50 -16.16 38.58
CA PRO A 155 17.42 -15.80 37.51
C PRO A 155 16.79 -14.71 36.64
N ASP A 156 17.61 -13.76 36.22
CA ASP A 156 17.20 -12.76 35.25
C ASP A 156 17.07 -13.41 33.87
N VAL A 157 15.85 -13.41 33.32
CA VAL A 157 15.52 -13.96 32.00
C VAL A 157 15.41 -12.88 30.92
N THR A 158 15.73 -11.63 31.25
CA THR A 158 15.58 -10.48 30.35
C THR A 158 16.27 -10.71 29.01
N GLY A 159 17.47 -11.30 29.00
CA GLY A 159 18.20 -11.60 27.76
C GLY A 159 17.42 -12.53 26.81
N SER A 160 16.83 -13.61 27.33
CA SER A 160 16.04 -14.54 26.52
C SER A 160 14.71 -13.94 26.06
N VAL A 161 14.07 -13.14 26.91
CA VAL A 161 12.83 -12.44 26.57
C VAL A 161 13.07 -11.44 25.44
N LEU A 162 14.12 -10.62 25.54
CA LEU A 162 14.46 -9.63 24.52
C LEU A 162 14.81 -10.29 23.18
N ALA A 163 15.54 -11.41 23.20
CA ALA A 163 15.84 -12.16 21.98
C ALA A 163 14.57 -12.70 21.29
N ASN A 164 13.63 -13.26 22.06
CA ASN A 164 12.35 -13.72 21.52
C ASN A 164 11.49 -12.56 21.03
N MET A 165 11.51 -11.42 21.72
CA MET A 165 10.77 -10.22 21.32
C MET A 165 11.32 -9.65 20.01
N GLN A 166 12.64 -9.65 19.81
CA GLN A 166 13.26 -9.26 18.54
C GLN A 166 12.84 -10.19 17.39
N PHE A 167 12.81 -11.51 17.64
CA PHE A 167 12.33 -12.48 16.65
C PHE A 167 10.87 -12.24 16.27
N TYR A 168 9.97 -12.09 17.25
CA TYR A 168 8.56 -11.81 16.98
C TYR A 168 8.34 -10.45 16.32
N ASN A 169 9.13 -9.44 16.67
CA ASN A 169 9.08 -8.14 16.00
C ASN A 169 9.47 -8.26 14.51
N GLY A 170 10.47 -9.07 14.17
CA GLY A 170 10.81 -9.37 12.76
C GLY A 170 9.63 -10.01 12.01
N LEU A 171 9.01 -11.03 12.59
CA LEU A 171 7.81 -11.67 12.02
C LEU A 171 6.62 -10.71 11.89
N PHE A 172 6.43 -9.83 12.88
CA PHE A 172 5.37 -8.82 12.87
C PHE A 172 5.60 -7.80 11.75
N GLN A 173 6.84 -7.39 11.50
CA GLN A 173 7.20 -6.47 10.42
C GLN A 173 7.01 -7.10 9.04
N GLU A 174 7.50 -8.33 8.85
CA GLU A 174 7.28 -9.10 7.63
C GLU A 174 5.78 -9.27 7.34
N GLY A 175 5.00 -9.64 8.36
CA GLY A 175 3.56 -9.85 8.21
C GLY A 175 2.72 -8.57 8.14
N SER A 176 3.21 -7.44 8.65
CA SER A 176 2.56 -6.12 8.52
C SER A 176 2.97 -5.38 7.25
N LEU A 177 3.86 -5.96 6.44
CA LEU A 177 4.38 -5.40 5.20
C LEU A 177 5.18 -4.10 5.40
N VAL A 178 5.53 -3.73 6.62
CA VAL A 178 6.34 -2.52 6.92
C VAL A 178 7.80 -2.94 7.13
N PRO A 179 8.69 -2.70 6.15
CA PRO A 179 10.08 -3.14 6.27
C PRO A 179 10.84 -2.37 7.35
N ASP A 180 11.71 -3.09 8.07
CA ASP A 180 12.51 -2.61 9.20
C ASP A 180 13.48 -1.47 8.80
N VAL A 181 13.93 -1.49 7.54
CA VAL A 181 14.84 -0.51 6.96
C VAL A 181 14.27 0.92 7.00
N VAL A 182 12.96 1.07 6.84
CA VAL A 182 12.30 2.39 6.80
C VAL A 182 12.21 3.03 8.19
N ARG A 183 12.26 2.23 9.26
CA ARG A 183 12.03 2.72 10.63
C ARG A 183 13.28 3.23 11.33
N GLY A 184 14.47 3.03 10.77
CA GLY A 184 15.72 3.60 11.30
C GLY A 184 15.91 3.40 12.81
N LEU A 185 15.39 2.29 13.36
CA LEU A 185 15.31 2.06 14.79
C LEU A 185 16.74 2.06 15.37
N PRO A 186 17.06 2.98 16.30
CA PRO A 186 18.40 3.07 16.87
C PRO A 186 18.72 1.78 17.64
N GLY A 187 19.60 0.94 17.10
CA GLY A 187 20.19 -0.17 17.85
C GLY A 187 20.30 -1.53 17.16
N LEU A 188 19.63 -1.79 16.03
CA LEU A 188 19.63 -3.14 15.45
C LEU A 188 20.65 -3.41 14.33
N ARG A 189 21.03 -2.42 13.50
CA ARG A 189 22.23 -2.46 12.64
C ARG A 189 22.70 -1.05 12.35
N LYS A 190 23.96 -0.74 12.67
CA LYS A 190 24.51 0.61 12.53
C LYS A 190 24.76 1.01 11.07
N GLU A 191 24.77 0.04 10.15
CA GLU A 191 25.05 0.23 8.72
C GLU A 191 24.23 -0.77 7.90
N VAL A 192 22.95 -0.47 7.64
CA VAL A 192 22.26 -1.13 6.53
C VAL A 192 22.83 -0.51 5.26
N THR A 193 23.50 -1.32 4.43
CA THR A 193 24.06 -0.80 3.18
C THR A 193 22.92 -0.33 2.28
N ALA A 194 23.12 0.75 1.51
CA ALA A 194 22.10 1.27 0.61
C ALA A 194 21.53 0.19 -0.35
N ARG A 195 22.33 -0.84 -0.65
CA ARG A 195 21.95 -1.99 -1.46
C ARG A 195 21.02 -2.98 -0.74
N GLU A 196 21.25 -3.24 0.55
CA GLU A 196 20.34 -4.08 1.35
C GLU A 196 19.00 -3.35 1.57
N ALA A 197 19.07 -2.04 1.79
CA ALA A 197 17.89 -1.20 1.92
C ALA A 197 17.04 -1.19 0.65
N SER A 198 17.65 -1.01 -0.53
CA SER A 198 16.93 -1.04 -1.80
C SER A 198 16.36 -2.42 -2.10
N GLN A 199 17.09 -3.51 -1.81
CA GLN A 199 16.60 -4.87 -2.05
C GLN A 199 15.40 -5.23 -1.15
N SER A 200 15.41 -4.80 0.11
CA SER A 200 14.27 -4.99 1.02
C SER A 200 13.05 -4.16 0.59
N LEU A 201 13.28 -2.94 0.12
CA LEU A 201 12.23 -2.07 -0.40
C LEU A 201 11.61 -2.67 -1.67
N ASP A 202 12.44 -3.15 -2.61
CA ASP A 202 11.98 -3.85 -3.83
C ASP A 202 11.12 -5.08 -3.50
N GLN A 203 11.47 -5.85 -2.47
CA GLN A 203 10.65 -6.98 -2.01
C GLN A 203 9.30 -6.54 -1.42
N SER A 204 9.28 -5.41 -0.71
CA SER A 204 8.04 -4.87 -0.12
C SER A 204 7.10 -4.26 -1.17
N ILE A 205 7.64 -3.73 -2.28
CA ILE A 205 6.86 -3.09 -3.35
C ILE A 205 5.82 -4.03 -3.97
N ALA A 206 6.16 -5.31 -4.18
CA ALA A 206 5.28 -6.23 -4.89
C ALA A 206 3.91 -6.47 -4.19
N PRO A 207 3.85 -6.78 -2.88
CA PRO A 207 2.59 -6.83 -2.14
C PRO A 207 1.80 -5.51 -2.17
N TYR A 208 2.48 -4.36 -2.06
CA TYR A 208 1.82 -3.05 -2.15
C TYR A 208 1.24 -2.80 -3.54
N SER A 209 1.93 -3.22 -4.59
CA SER A 209 1.43 -3.12 -5.96
C SER A 209 0.11 -3.86 -6.12
N MET A 210 0.04 -5.11 -5.63
CA MET A 210 -1.19 -5.90 -5.69
C MET A 210 -2.31 -5.28 -4.86
N VAL A 211 -2.01 -4.80 -3.66
CA VAL A 211 -2.98 -4.09 -2.82
C VAL A 211 -3.49 -2.84 -3.53
N GLY A 212 -2.59 -2.07 -4.14
CA GLY A 212 -2.92 -0.87 -4.92
C GLY A 212 -3.84 -1.18 -6.11
N GLN A 213 -3.53 -2.23 -6.87
CA GLN A 213 -4.38 -2.68 -7.98
C GLN A 213 -5.79 -3.07 -7.51
N ASN A 214 -5.91 -3.78 -6.38
CA ASN A 214 -7.22 -4.14 -5.81
C ASN A 214 -7.99 -2.91 -5.31
N PHE A 215 -7.31 -1.90 -4.78
CA PHE A 215 -7.91 -0.61 -4.43
C PHE A 215 -8.39 0.14 -5.66
N GLU A 216 -7.60 0.14 -6.73
CA GLU A 216 -7.92 0.78 -8.01
C GLU A 216 -9.14 0.11 -8.69
N GLU A 217 -9.22 -1.22 -8.67
CA GLU A 217 -10.39 -1.97 -9.12
C GLU A 217 -11.64 -1.63 -8.29
N GLY A 218 -11.50 -1.61 -6.96
CA GLY A 218 -12.56 -1.19 -6.05
C GLY A 218 -13.04 0.25 -6.31
N ALA A 219 -12.11 1.17 -6.59
CA ALA A 219 -12.44 2.54 -6.97
C ALA A 219 -13.20 2.60 -8.30
N GLY A 220 -12.85 1.75 -9.27
CA GLY A 220 -13.63 1.58 -10.50
C GLY A 220 -15.09 1.21 -10.21
N HIS A 221 -15.32 0.24 -9.32
CA HIS A 221 -16.67 -0.12 -8.89
C HIS A 221 -17.40 1.03 -8.18
N CYS A 222 -16.71 1.82 -7.35
CA CYS A 222 -17.29 3.01 -6.73
C CYS A 222 -17.76 4.05 -7.76
N ILE A 223 -17.00 4.27 -8.84
CA ILE A 223 -17.39 5.21 -9.90
C ILE A 223 -18.64 4.71 -10.63
N VAL A 224 -18.70 3.41 -10.95
CA VAL A 224 -19.89 2.81 -11.57
C VAL A 224 -21.10 2.92 -10.65
N ALA A 225 -20.95 2.61 -9.37
CA ALA A 225 -22.04 2.71 -8.40
C ALA A 225 -22.53 4.15 -8.22
N ALA A 226 -21.61 5.12 -8.16
CA ALA A 226 -21.95 6.54 -8.11
C ALA A 226 -22.70 6.97 -9.36
N TYR A 227 -22.26 6.54 -10.55
CA TYR A 227 -22.93 6.82 -11.81
C TYR A 227 -24.35 6.25 -11.84
N GLU A 228 -24.57 4.99 -11.47
CA GLU A 228 -25.91 4.40 -11.45
C GLU A 228 -26.82 5.02 -10.40
N THR A 229 -26.25 5.47 -9.28
CA THR A 229 -27.01 6.22 -8.27
C THR A 229 -27.45 7.58 -8.79
N LEU A 230 -26.59 8.27 -9.54
CA LEU A 230 -26.95 9.52 -10.20
C LEU A 230 -28.04 9.28 -11.26
N LEU A 231 -27.93 8.22 -12.07
CA LEU A 231 -28.98 7.89 -13.04
C LEU A 231 -30.34 7.62 -12.38
N ALA A 232 -30.34 6.93 -11.23
CA ALA A 232 -31.57 6.53 -10.55
C ALA A 232 -32.25 7.68 -9.79
N PHE A 233 -31.48 8.64 -9.26
CA PHE A 233 -31.99 9.61 -8.28
C PHE A 233 -31.68 11.08 -8.56
N ALA A 234 -30.81 11.42 -9.52
CA ALA A 234 -30.50 12.83 -9.79
C ALA A 234 -31.61 13.51 -10.60
N ASP A 235 -32.05 14.67 -10.14
CA ASP A 235 -32.98 15.53 -10.89
C ASP A 235 -32.21 16.47 -11.84
N TYR A 236 -32.90 17.03 -12.84
CA TYR A 236 -32.26 17.92 -13.81
C TYR A 236 -31.69 19.17 -13.13
N ALA A 237 -32.40 19.69 -12.12
CA ALA A 237 -31.96 20.84 -11.34
C ALA A 237 -30.62 20.60 -10.63
N ASP A 238 -30.42 19.41 -10.04
CA ASP A 238 -29.17 19.07 -9.36
C ASP A 238 -27.98 19.02 -10.34
N LEU A 239 -28.22 18.50 -11.55
CA LEU A 239 -27.20 18.46 -12.60
C LEU A 239 -26.91 19.85 -13.18
N ALA A 240 -27.94 20.69 -13.31
CA ALA A 240 -27.84 22.05 -13.79
C ALA A 240 -27.01 22.91 -12.83
N ASP A 241 -27.23 22.77 -11.53
CA ASP A 241 -26.44 23.45 -10.50
C ASP A 241 -24.97 23.00 -10.50
N LEU A 242 -24.70 21.72 -10.77
CA LEU A 242 -23.34 21.15 -10.70
C LEU A 242 -22.50 21.41 -11.97
N MET A 243 -23.09 21.27 -13.15
CA MET A 243 -22.36 21.35 -14.44
C MET A 243 -22.70 22.60 -15.26
N GLY A 244 -23.79 23.29 -14.93
CA GLY A 244 -24.32 24.43 -15.67
C GLY A 244 -25.16 24.03 -16.88
N ASP A 245 -26.23 24.79 -17.14
CA ASP A 245 -27.18 24.56 -18.25
C ASP A 245 -26.49 24.48 -19.62
N ALA A 246 -25.44 25.29 -19.82
CA ALA A 246 -24.70 25.32 -21.08
C ALA A 246 -23.97 24.00 -21.36
N PHE A 247 -23.50 23.30 -20.32
CA PHE A 247 -22.86 22.00 -20.46
C PHE A 247 -23.89 20.91 -20.75
N LEU A 248 -25.03 20.92 -20.03
CA LEU A 248 -26.12 19.97 -20.22
C LEU A 248 -26.71 20.05 -21.63
N ALA A 249 -26.96 21.27 -22.12
CA ALA A 249 -27.44 21.49 -23.48
C ALA A 249 -26.45 20.98 -24.55
N LYS A 250 -25.14 21.13 -24.31
CA LYS A 250 -24.09 20.60 -25.21
C LYS A 250 -24.01 19.07 -25.15
N ALA A 251 -24.24 18.48 -23.98
CA ALA A 251 -24.30 17.04 -23.79
C ALA A 251 -25.59 16.42 -24.34
N GLY A 252 -26.60 17.22 -24.69
CA GLY A 252 -27.89 16.75 -25.20
C GLY A 252 -28.85 16.28 -24.11
N VAL A 253 -28.58 16.61 -22.84
CA VAL A 253 -29.42 16.26 -21.71
C VAL A 253 -30.59 17.24 -21.63
N VAL A 254 -31.81 16.70 -21.66
CA VAL A 254 -33.05 17.50 -21.65
C VAL A 254 -33.82 17.21 -20.37
N GLU A 255 -34.50 18.22 -19.82
CA GLU A 255 -35.42 18.02 -18.70
C GLU A 255 -36.67 17.24 -19.18
N GLY A 256 -36.88 16.05 -18.62
CA GLY A 256 -38.04 15.21 -18.88
C GLY A 256 -39.30 15.72 -18.17
N ALA A 257 -40.46 15.14 -18.53
CA ALA A 257 -41.75 15.57 -17.98
C ALA A 257 -41.87 15.45 -16.45
N ASP A 258 -41.09 14.55 -15.85
CA ASP A 258 -41.07 14.29 -14.41
C ASP A 258 -39.99 15.10 -13.66
N GLY A 259 -39.32 16.05 -14.33
CA GLY A 259 -38.17 16.81 -13.79
C GLY A 259 -36.85 16.03 -13.80
N ARG A 260 -36.88 14.77 -14.23
CA ARG A 260 -35.70 13.91 -14.38
C ARG A 260 -34.97 14.19 -15.70
N PRO A 261 -33.63 14.10 -15.71
CA PRO A 261 -32.84 14.26 -16.92
C PRO A 261 -33.08 13.09 -17.89
N GLU A 262 -33.45 13.40 -19.13
CA GLU A 262 -33.50 12.46 -20.25
C GLU A 262 -32.20 12.54 -21.07
N ASN A 263 -31.82 11.41 -21.71
CA ASN A 263 -30.62 11.27 -22.54
C ASN A 263 -29.30 11.53 -21.80
N LEU A 264 -29.20 11.10 -20.55
CA LEU A 264 -27.91 11.03 -19.86
C LEU A 264 -26.95 10.13 -20.65
N PRO A 265 -25.73 10.62 -20.95
CA PRO A 265 -24.77 9.84 -21.71
C PRO A 265 -24.40 8.58 -20.92
N GLU A 266 -24.56 7.43 -21.57
CA GLU A 266 -24.12 6.16 -21.00
C GLU A 266 -22.63 6.21 -20.68
N LEU A 267 -22.24 5.66 -19.54
CA LEU A 267 -20.84 5.49 -19.17
C LEU A 267 -20.21 4.42 -20.07
N SER A 268 -19.92 4.76 -21.32
CA SER A 268 -19.40 3.85 -22.34
C SER A 268 -17.87 3.92 -22.37
N GLY A 269 -17.19 2.81 -22.06
CA GLY A 269 -15.73 2.69 -22.18
C GLY A 269 -15.09 1.85 -21.07
N ALA A 270 -13.83 1.48 -21.27
CA ALA A 270 -12.99 0.92 -20.22
C ALA A 270 -12.35 2.07 -19.44
N PHE A 271 -12.90 2.40 -18.28
CA PHE A 271 -12.31 3.38 -17.37
C PHE A 271 -11.23 2.69 -16.54
N HIS A 272 -10.03 3.26 -16.52
CA HIS A 272 -8.93 2.77 -15.70
C HIS A 272 -8.59 3.81 -14.65
N VAL A 273 -8.86 3.49 -13.39
CA VAL A 273 -8.38 4.27 -12.25
C VAL A 273 -6.97 3.79 -11.97
N SER A 274 -5.98 4.67 -12.05
CA SER A 274 -4.61 4.35 -11.65
C SER A 274 -4.08 5.43 -10.73
N GLY A 275 -3.48 5.01 -9.61
CA GLY A 275 -2.84 5.86 -8.63
C GLY A 275 -1.49 5.26 -8.22
N MET A 276 -1.51 4.11 -7.55
CA MET A 276 -0.26 3.45 -7.15
C MET A 276 0.34 2.65 -8.30
N GLY A 277 -0.49 2.06 -9.16
CA GLY A 277 -0.04 1.34 -10.35
C GLY A 277 0.68 2.22 -11.36
N SER A 278 0.20 3.46 -11.57
CA SER A 278 0.86 4.44 -12.44
C SER A 278 2.21 4.89 -11.89
N LEU A 279 2.28 5.23 -10.60
CA LEU A 279 3.52 5.61 -9.92
C LEU A 279 4.57 4.49 -9.98
N MET A 280 4.17 3.23 -9.77
CA MET A 280 5.10 2.10 -9.85
C MET A 280 5.60 1.87 -11.27
N LYS A 281 4.72 1.96 -12.27
CA LYS A 281 5.11 1.85 -13.68
C LYS A 281 6.06 2.96 -14.09
N ASP A 282 5.86 4.17 -13.58
CA ASP A 282 6.76 5.30 -13.79
C ASP A 282 8.11 5.08 -13.13
N ALA A 283 8.14 4.55 -11.89
CA ALA A 283 9.38 4.18 -11.20
C ALA A 283 10.17 3.09 -11.95
N GLU A 284 9.51 2.02 -12.43
CA GLU A 284 10.15 0.97 -13.23
C GLU A 284 10.69 1.51 -14.56
N THR A 285 9.93 2.40 -15.21
CA THR A 285 10.37 3.02 -16.46
C THR A 285 11.58 3.92 -16.22
N LEU A 286 11.57 4.73 -15.16
CA LEU A 286 12.73 5.54 -14.76
C LEU A 286 13.95 4.68 -14.49
N ARG A 287 13.80 3.58 -13.72
CA ARG A 287 14.89 2.63 -13.46
C ARG A 287 15.46 2.04 -14.76
N THR A 288 14.58 1.65 -15.70
CA THR A 288 14.97 1.11 -17.01
C THR A 288 15.72 2.15 -17.83
N LEU A 289 15.26 3.41 -17.84
CA LEU A 289 15.95 4.50 -18.52
C LEU A 289 17.34 4.73 -17.93
N THR A 290 17.47 4.74 -16.59
CA THR A 290 18.75 5.02 -15.91
C THR A 290 19.74 3.87 -15.95
N GLU A 291 19.28 2.62 -15.80
CA GLU A 291 20.16 1.44 -15.68
C GLU A 291 20.48 0.80 -17.03
N ILE A 292 19.62 0.96 -18.03
CA ILE A 292 19.76 0.28 -19.34
C ILE A 292 20.00 1.29 -20.46
N VAL A 293 19.10 2.27 -20.64
CA VAL A 293 19.15 3.16 -21.80
C VAL A 293 20.31 4.14 -21.74
N ILE A 294 20.56 4.77 -20.59
CA ILE A 294 21.68 5.71 -20.42
C ILE A 294 23.04 5.00 -20.62
N PRO A 295 23.35 3.84 -20.00
CA PRO A 295 24.59 3.12 -20.26
C PRO A 295 24.72 2.64 -21.72
N LEU A 296 23.62 2.23 -22.37
CA LEU A 296 23.64 1.86 -23.79
C LEU A 296 23.95 3.03 -24.72
N SER A 297 23.59 4.26 -24.33
CA SER A 297 23.94 5.48 -25.08
C SER A 297 25.45 5.73 -25.09
N GLY A 298 26.18 5.22 -24.09
CA GLY A 298 27.65 5.26 -24.05
C GLY A 298 28.32 4.23 -24.98
N ASN A 299 27.58 3.27 -25.54
CA ASN A 299 28.14 2.29 -26.48
C ASN A 299 28.02 2.81 -27.93
N PRO A 300 29.15 2.98 -28.66
CA PRO A 300 29.14 3.51 -30.04
C PRO A 300 28.23 2.76 -31.02
N ARG A 301 27.96 1.48 -30.77
CA ARG A 301 27.08 0.65 -31.61
C ARG A 301 25.60 0.96 -31.42
N PHE A 302 25.20 1.38 -30.23
CA PHE A 302 23.79 1.60 -29.85
C PHE A 302 23.42 3.08 -29.75
N ALA A 303 24.41 3.96 -29.57
CA ALA A 303 24.24 5.40 -29.51
C ALA A 303 23.42 6.01 -30.67
N PRO A 304 23.57 5.59 -31.95
CA PRO A 304 22.77 6.16 -33.05
C PRO A 304 21.27 5.85 -32.97
N PHE A 305 20.88 4.85 -32.18
CA PHE A 305 19.49 4.41 -32.04
C PHE A 305 18.80 5.03 -30.82
N ILE A 306 19.52 5.78 -30.00
CA ILE A 306 19.01 6.41 -28.77
C ILE A 306 18.97 7.91 -29.00
N ARG A 307 17.83 8.55 -28.72
CA ARG A 307 17.66 10.01 -28.80
C ARG A 307 17.78 10.61 -27.40
N PRO A 308 18.93 11.22 -27.02
CA PRO A 308 19.17 11.66 -25.64
C PRO A 308 18.14 12.69 -25.15
N GLY A 309 17.76 13.65 -26.00
CA GLY A 309 16.75 14.67 -25.63
C GLY A 309 15.36 14.10 -25.33
N GLN A 310 14.93 13.04 -26.03
CA GLN A 310 13.65 12.38 -25.73
C GLN A 310 13.73 11.57 -24.44
N VAL A 311 14.88 10.96 -24.15
CA VAL A 311 15.14 10.24 -22.90
C VAL A 311 15.09 11.21 -21.72
N LEU A 312 15.78 12.36 -21.80
CA LEU A 312 15.78 13.38 -20.74
C LEU A 312 14.38 13.95 -20.49
N LYS A 313 13.64 14.29 -21.55
CA LYS A 313 12.25 14.75 -21.41
C LYS A 313 11.32 13.70 -20.80
N SER A 314 11.56 12.42 -21.11
CA SER A 314 10.78 11.34 -20.50
C SER A 314 11.09 11.13 -19.02
N ILE A 315 12.30 11.47 -18.57
CA ILE A 315 12.67 11.49 -17.15
C ILE A 315 11.96 12.65 -16.46
N GLU A 316 12.10 13.87 -17.00
CA GLU A 316 11.49 15.10 -16.48
C GLU A 316 9.98 14.98 -16.21
N VAL A 317 9.23 14.46 -17.18
CA VAL A 317 7.77 14.27 -17.07
C VAL A 317 7.41 13.27 -15.97
N ARG A 318 8.21 12.21 -15.80
CA ARG A 318 7.91 11.12 -14.84
C ARG A 318 8.38 11.42 -13.42
N THR A 319 9.37 12.30 -13.27
CA THR A 319 9.83 12.79 -11.96
C THR A 319 9.10 14.05 -11.52
N ASN A 320 8.17 14.57 -12.35
CA ASN A 320 7.45 15.82 -12.11
C ASN A 320 8.39 17.02 -11.85
N LEU A 321 9.49 17.10 -12.60
CA LEU A 321 10.51 18.15 -12.49
C LEU A 321 10.27 19.31 -13.47
N SER A 322 9.09 19.39 -14.07
CA SER A 322 8.73 20.42 -15.06
C SER A 322 8.88 21.85 -14.54
N ASP A 323 8.81 22.04 -13.22
CA ASP A 323 8.76 23.35 -12.57
C ASP A 323 10.12 23.80 -12.03
N GLU A 324 11.15 22.95 -12.14
CA GLU A 324 12.49 23.21 -11.59
C GLU A 324 13.49 23.74 -12.64
N ASP A 325 13.07 23.91 -13.91
CA ASP A 325 13.92 24.36 -15.03
C ASP A 325 15.26 23.60 -15.14
N VAL A 326 15.29 22.33 -14.72
CA VAL A 326 16.51 21.49 -14.67
C VAL A 326 16.95 21.08 -16.07
N PHE A 327 16.01 20.99 -17.02
CA PHE A 327 16.27 20.56 -18.40
C PHE A 327 15.98 21.70 -19.39
N VAL A 328 16.81 21.76 -20.44
CA VAL A 328 16.72 22.84 -21.44
C VAL A 328 15.48 22.66 -22.32
N SER A 329 14.85 23.77 -22.69
CA SER A 329 13.65 23.80 -23.54
C SER A 329 13.86 23.06 -24.89
N PRO A 330 12.80 22.55 -25.53
CA PRO A 330 12.91 21.79 -26.79
C PRO A 330 13.47 22.61 -27.97
N GLU A 331 13.45 23.94 -27.88
CA GLU A 331 14.04 24.83 -28.89
C GLU A 331 15.56 24.91 -28.71
N THR A 332 16.00 25.17 -27.49
CA THR A 332 17.43 25.18 -27.11
C THR A 332 18.09 23.80 -27.27
N ALA A 333 17.35 22.70 -27.08
CA ALA A 333 17.89 21.35 -27.28
C ALA A 333 18.20 21.07 -28.77
N LYS A 334 17.37 21.57 -29.69
CA LYS A 334 17.62 21.44 -31.14
C LYS A 334 18.85 22.23 -31.59
N GLU A 335 19.02 23.43 -31.04
CA GLU A 335 20.21 24.25 -31.34
C GLU A 335 21.51 23.57 -30.89
N ILE A 336 21.48 22.87 -29.75
CA ILE A 336 22.63 22.11 -29.25
C ILE A 336 22.89 20.87 -30.11
N ASP A 337 21.85 20.12 -30.49
CA ASP A 337 21.97 18.94 -31.35
C ASP A 337 22.51 19.31 -32.74
N ASP A 338 22.00 20.40 -33.34
CA ASP A 338 22.46 20.91 -34.63
C ASP A 338 23.91 21.41 -34.56
N ALA A 339 24.31 22.06 -33.46
CA ALA A 339 25.69 22.49 -33.23
C ALA A 339 26.65 21.30 -33.05
N GLN A 340 26.22 20.23 -32.36
CA GLN A 340 27.01 19.02 -32.21
C GLN A 340 27.17 18.26 -33.52
N LEU A 341 26.09 18.11 -34.31
CA LEU A 341 26.16 17.53 -35.65
C LEU A 341 27.09 18.30 -36.58
N ALA A 342 27.04 19.63 -36.55
CA ALA A 342 27.96 20.48 -37.31
C ALA A 342 29.42 20.28 -36.87
N SER A 343 29.68 20.13 -35.57
CA SER A 343 31.03 19.92 -35.04
C SER A 343 31.64 18.56 -35.41
N ILE A 344 30.81 17.54 -35.61
CA ILE A 344 31.24 16.19 -36.04
C ILE A 344 31.45 16.13 -37.56
N LEU A 345 30.61 16.83 -38.33
CA LEU A 345 30.71 16.86 -39.80
C LEU A 345 31.88 17.73 -40.31
N ALA A 346 32.23 18.80 -39.60
CA ALA A 346 33.33 19.70 -39.97
C ALA A 346 34.71 19.00 -40.13
N PRO A 347 35.19 18.14 -39.21
CA PRO A 347 36.47 17.44 -39.38
C PRO A 347 36.41 16.33 -40.44
N LEU A 348 35.26 15.70 -40.66
CA LEU A 348 35.07 14.69 -41.72
C LEU A 348 35.11 15.32 -43.12
N ALA A 349 34.52 16.50 -43.28
CA ALA A 349 34.62 17.27 -44.51
C ALA A 349 36.05 17.76 -44.78
N ALA A 350 36.76 18.22 -43.74
CA ALA A 350 38.15 18.66 -43.84
C ALA A 350 39.14 17.51 -44.19
N GLN A 351 38.90 16.29 -43.69
CA GLN A 351 39.68 15.11 -44.07
C GLN A 351 39.37 14.64 -45.51
N ALA A 352 38.12 14.77 -45.96
CA ALA A 352 37.75 14.44 -47.34
C ALA A 352 38.38 15.41 -48.35
N THR A 353 38.51 16.70 -48.03
CA THR A 353 39.20 17.67 -48.88
C THR A 353 40.72 17.48 -48.88
N ALA A 354 41.34 17.16 -47.73
CA ALA A 354 42.78 16.89 -47.66
C ALA A 354 43.19 15.60 -48.42
N ALA A 355 42.32 14.58 -48.46
CA ALA A 355 42.56 13.35 -49.23
C ALA A 355 42.43 13.55 -50.76
N MET A 356 41.69 14.57 -51.22
CA MET A 356 41.62 14.92 -52.64
C MET A 356 42.82 15.75 -53.11
N GLU A 357 43.40 16.60 -52.26
CA GLU A 357 44.58 17.40 -52.63
C GLU A 357 45.89 16.57 -52.63
N GLY A 358 45.99 15.53 -51.80
CA GLY A 358 47.18 14.65 -51.75
C GLY A 358 47.39 13.74 -52.96
N ASN A 359 46.41 13.61 -53.87
CA ASN A 359 46.48 12.68 -55.02
C ASN A 359 46.79 13.39 -56.36
N VAL A 360 47.05 14.70 -56.36
CA VAL A 360 47.29 15.49 -57.58
C VAL A 360 48.78 15.82 -57.79
N GLU A 361 49.64 15.73 -56.78
CA GLU A 361 51.08 16.06 -56.92
C GLU A 361 52.01 14.87 -57.20
N GLY A 362 51.46 13.67 -57.42
CA GLY A 362 52.23 12.42 -57.52
C GLY A 362 52.28 11.74 -58.89
N ASN A 363 52.19 12.44 -60.02
CA ASN A 363 52.43 11.79 -61.33
C ASN A 363 52.89 12.75 -62.42
N GLY A 364 54.18 13.08 -62.46
CA GLY A 364 54.73 14.03 -63.42
C GLY A 364 56.25 14.01 -63.58
N SER A 365 56.83 12.88 -63.97
CA SER A 365 58.14 12.86 -64.66
C SER A 365 58.34 11.55 -65.41
N GLY A 366 58.23 11.58 -66.74
CA GLY A 366 58.32 10.41 -67.62
C GLY A 366 59.74 10.08 -68.12
N PRO A 367 59.86 9.15 -69.08
CA PRO A 367 60.98 9.12 -70.00
C PRO A 367 60.52 9.37 -71.44
N GLY A 368 61.19 10.33 -72.09
CA GLY A 368 61.06 10.60 -73.51
C GLY A 368 62.05 9.79 -74.36
N ASN A 369 61.72 9.72 -75.64
CA ASN A 369 62.53 9.38 -76.82
C ASN A 369 63.10 7.95 -76.88
N GLY A 370 62.96 7.18 -77.95
CA GLY A 370 62.76 7.55 -79.35
C GLY A 370 63.92 6.96 -80.16
N GLN A 371 63.60 6.18 -81.20
CA GLN A 371 64.41 5.70 -82.36
C GLN A 371 64.05 4.24 -82.65
N ALA A 372 64.10 3.68 -83.86
CA ALA A 372 64.04 4.11 -85.26
C ALA A 372 64.40 2.82 -86.03
N GLN A 373 63.57 2.45 -87.00
CA GLN A 373 63.79 1.44 -88.07
C GLN A 373 63.94 -0.03 -87.66
#